data_AF-A0A934WM41-F1
#
_entry.id   AF-A0A934WM41-F1
#
_cell.length_a   1.000
_cell.length_b   1.000
_cell.length_c   1.000
_cell.angle_alpha   90.00
_cell.angle_beta   90.00
_cell.angle_gamma   90.00
#
_symmetry.space_group_name_H-M   'P 1'
#
loop_
_entity.id
_entity.type
_entity.pdbx_description
1 polymer ?
#
loop_
_entity_poly.entity_id
_entity_poly.type
_entity_poly.pdbx_seq_one_letter_code
_entity_poly.pdbx_strand_id
1 'polypeptide(L)'
;MIRFEPDSLTQALTRFFDMAAPDANVYVEIPAPDVRLAAVLFLAAAALVMWRRLGPGRRPTFAMLLVLLVSTWAWLTTSGNGRYFIPLLVCAGPIAIGLLCALPLTRTMKASIAFGLVVAQLFVLTQQPPWGTWSWADWQEAPYFSVELGREETQAPATTYVTISPISYSLIAPQFPANSRWVNITSADATSHDSRWLDEYLTRAARAGPVRLLAPSLPPATLADGKPEQAVPEAFDKMIAQRHLRISGDCHLIRSLGQTRLEGRDHPGPAARPVGFWSCPLAYVPTLPDAARPAPIPAEVERAFQRLSVLCPRFFPSWEKSTLRVVDGWERHFSESDSRVYVLDNGQVWYKFWRALNPVLLGTREELVEAKRTLDCSMLRSDGAWQTGRQ
;
A
#
# COMPACT_ATOMS: atom_id res chain seq x y z
N MET A 1 -2.21 11.74 10.62
CA MET A 1 -0.81 11.43 11.01
C MET A 1 -0.19 10.57 9.93
N ILE A 2 1.12 10.68 9.67
CA ILE A 2 1.75 10.02 8.52
C ILE A 2 2.31 8.66 8.92
N ARG A 3 1.99 7.62 8.12
CA ARG A 3 2.27 6.18 8.27
C ARG A 3 3.62 5.76 8.89
N PHE A 4 4.66 6.57 8.76
CA PHE A 4 6.05 6.25 9.14
C PHE A 4 6.61 7.14 10.25
N GLU A 5 5.81 8.10 10.73
CA GLU A 5 6.18 9.02 11.82
C GLU A 5 6.35 8.24 13.14
N PRO A 6 7.47 8.41 13.86
CA PRO A 6 7.69 7.76 15.14
C PRO A 6 6.79 8.38 16.23
N ASP A 7 6.29 7.56 17.15
CA ASP A 7 5.43 8.01 18.26
C ASP A 7 6.18 8.73 19.37
N SER A 8 7.46 8.42 19.49
CA SER A 8 8.29 8.87 20.59
C SER A 8 9.69 9.18 20.10
N LEU A 9 10.40 9.98 20.89
CA LEU A 9 11.82 10.22 20.66
C LEU A 9 12.61 8.91 20.68
N THR A 10 12.24 7.96 21.54
CA THR A 10 12.88 6.64 21.58
C THR A 10 12.72 5.91 20.26
N GLN A 11 11.50 5.81 19.72
CA GLN A 11 11.28 5.21 18.39
C GLN A 11 12.01 5.97 17.28
N ALA A 12 12.06 7.31 17.35
CA ALA A 12 12.80 8.10 16.39
C ALA A 12 14.32 7.79 16.42
N LEU A 13 14.87 7.58 17.61
CA LEU A 13 16.28 7.22 17.81
C LEU A 13 16.56 5.76 17.45
N THR A 14 15.65 4.83 17.76
CA THR A 14 15.81 3.42 17.41
C THR A 14 15.56 3.15 15.94
N ARG A 15 14.90 4.07 15.22
CA ARG A 15 14.55 3.90 13.80
C ARG A 15 15.74 3.49 12.93
N PHE A 16 16.92 4.03 13.19
CA PHE A 16 18.13 3.67 12.44
C PHE A 16 18.53 2.19 12.59
N PHE A 17 18.18 1.55 13.71
CA PHE A 17 18.34 0.12 13.95
C PHE A 17 17.14 -0.67 13.44
N ASP A 18 15.92 -0.15 13.59
CA ASP A 18 14.71 -0.78 13.04
C ASP A 18 14.80 -0.89 11.50
N MET A 19 15.46 0.07 10.85
CA MET A 19 15.74 0.03 9.41
C MET A 19 16.65 -1.13 9.01
N ALA A 20 17.43 -1.71 9.92
CA ALA A 20 18.24 -2.90 9.63
C ALA A 20 17.41 -4.19 9.63
N ALA A 21 16.22 -4.18 10.25
CA ALA A 21 15.34 -5.33 10.28
C ALA A 21 14.68 -5.55 8.91
N PRO A 22 14.43 -6.80 8.49
CA PRO A 22 13.78 -7.13 7.23
C PRO A 22 12.25 -6.91 7.31
N ASP A 23 11.82 -5.83 7.96
CA ASP A 23 10.43 -5.52 8.21
C ASP A 23 9.90 -4.50 7.20
N ALA A 24 8.67 -4.73 6.74
CA ALA A 24 7.93 -3.78 5.93
C ALA A 24 7.42 -2.62 6.80
N ASN A 25 7.22 -1.45 6.19
CA ASN A 25 6.61 -0.28 6.85
C ASN A 25 7.44 0.40 7.94
N VAL A 26 8.73 0.06 8.08
CA VAL A 26 9.63 0.80 8.98
C VAL A 26 9.81 2.23 8.48
N TYR A 27 10.09 2.38 7.19
CA TYR A 27 10.26 3.68 6.54
C TYR A 27 9.79 3.70 5.09
N VAL A 28 9.67 2.55 4.43
CA VAL A 28 8.98 2.39 3.13
C VAL A 28 7.99 1.25 3.22
N GLU A 29 7.05 1.17 2.29
CA GLU A 29 5.96 0.19 2.39
C GLU A 29 6.49 -1.26 2.33
N ILE A 30 7.60 -1.48 1.62
CA ILE A 30 8.27 -2.78 1.42
C ILE A 30 9.29 -3.09 2.51
N PRO A 31 9.64 -4.38 2.74
CA PRO A 31 10.85 -4.72 3.45
C PRO A 31 12.05 -4.15 2.70
N ALA A 32 12.79 -3.24 3.34
CA ALA A 32 13.97 -2.61 2.77
C ALA A 32 15.07 -2.50 3.82
N PRO A 33 15.66 -3.63 4.26
CA PRO A 33 16.65 -3.60 5.32
C PRO A 33 17.93 -2.85 4.91
N ASP A 34 18.38 -1.94 5.77
CA ASP A 34 19.52 -1.06 5.57
C ASP A 34 20.36 -0.94 6.86
N VAL A 35 21.48 -1.66 6.92
CA VAL A 35 22.38 -1.64 8.09
C VAL A 35 23.27 -0.39 8.11
N ARG A 36 23.34 0.37 7.02
CA ARG A 36 24.32 1.45 6.86
C ARG A 36 24.09 2.56 7.88
N LEU A 37 22.84 2.88 8.19
CA LEU A 37 22.53 3.93 9.15
C LEU A 37 22.87 3.56 10.59
N ALA A 38 22.55 2.33 11.01
CA ALA A 38 23.00 1.79 12.29
C ALA A 38 24.55 1.83 12.39
N ALA A 39 25.24 1.46 11.31
CA ALA A 39 26.70 1.55 11.24
C ALA A 39 27.22 2.98 11.36
N VAL A 40 26.58 3.96 10.70
CA VAL A 40 26.92 5.39 10.85
C VAL A 40 26.82 5.83 12.31
N LEU A 41 25.77 5.44 13.02
CA LEU A 41 25.62 5.79 14.44
C LEU A 41 26.71 5.17 15.32
N PHE A 42 26.99 3.88 15.17
CA PHE A 42 28.05 3.22 15.95
C PHE A 42 29.43 3.81 15.66
N LEU A 43 29.74 4.09 14.38
CA LEU A 43 31.00 4.73 13.99
C LEU A 43 31.10 6.17 14.48
N ALA A 44 29.99 6.92 14.47
CA ALA A 44 29.93 8.27 15.04
C ALA A 44 30.17 8.25 16.56
N ALA A 45 29.56 7.32 17.28
CA ALA A 45 29.78 7.14 18.72
C ALA A 45 31.24 6.78 19.02
N ALA A 46 31.82 5.83 18.26
CA ALA A 46 33.24 5.48 18.38
C ALA A 46 34.15 6.68 18.08
N ALA A 47 33.82 7.47 17.05
CA ALA A 47 34.58 8.66 16.69
C ALA A 47 34.48 9.76 17.76
N LEU A 48 33.32 9.89 18.43
CA LEU A 48 33.13 10.81 19.54
C LEU A 48 33.98 10.40 20.76
N VAL A 49 33.98 9.11 21.12
CA VAL A 49 34.82 8.59 22.21
C VAL A 49 36.31 8.80 21.90
N MET A 50 36.71 8.64 20.64
CA MET A 50 38.08 8.82 20.17
C MET A 50 38.37 10.22 19.61
N TRP A 51 37.56 11.24 19.92
CA TRP A 51 37.60 12.56 19.25
C TRP A 51 38.99 13.19 19.18
N ARG A 52 39.76 13.08 20.27
CA ARG A 52 41.13 13.63 20.37
C ARG A 52 42.15 12.93 19.49
N ARG A 53 41.87 11.70 19.05
CA ARG A 53 42.76 10.84 18.25
C ARG A 53 42.32 10.72 16.80
N LEU A 54 41.28 11.44 16.38
CA LEU A 54 40.79 11.37 15.01
C LEU A 54 41.81 11.92 14.01
N GLY A 55 41.94 11.22 12.89
CA GLY A 55 42.84 11.57 11.79
C GLY A 55 42.33 12.73 10.90
N PRO A 56 43.03 12.99 9.79
CA PRO A 56 42.62 13.99 8.81
C PRO A 56 41.27 13.62 8.17
N GLY A 57 40.56 14.62 7.63
CA GLY A 57 39.25 14.41 7.00
C GLY A 57 38.05 14.44 7.96
N ARG A 58 38.26 14.56 9.28
CA ARG A 58 37.14 14.62 10.25
C ARG A 58 36.15 15.77 9.97
N ARG A 59 36.62 16.96 9.56
CA ARG A 59 35.73 18.12 9.34
C ARG A 59 34.63 17.86 8.30
N PRO A 60 34.93 17.51 7.04
CA PRO A 60 33.89 17.24 6.04
C PRO A 60 33.00 16.05 6.43
N THR A 61 33.56 15.00 7.04
CA THR A 61 32.77 13.85 7.50
C THR A 61 31.75 14.24 8.58
N PHE A 62 32.17 15.00 9.60
CA PHE A 62 31.27 15.45 10.65
C PHE A 62 30.27 16.50 10.17
N ALA A 63 30.63 17.32 9.18
CA ALA A 63 29.68 18.24 8.52
C ALA A 63 28.58 17.45 7.78
N MET A 64 28.94 16.41 7.02
CA MET A 64 27.97 15.54 6.35
C MET A 64 27.12 14.74 7.35
N LEU A 65 27.71 14.27 8.45
CA LEU A 65 26.97 13.63 9.55
C LEU A 65 25.95 14.60 10.16
N LEU A 66 26.32 15.85 10.40
CA LEU A 66 25.40 16.86 10.92
C LEU A 66 24.24 17.12 9.94
N VAL A 67 24.54 17.24 8.64
CA VAL A 67 23.52 17.37 7.60
C VAL A 67 22.58 16.16 7.61
N LEU A 68 23.11 14.94 7.67
CA LEU A 68 22.32 13.72 7.79
C LEU A 68 21.41 13.75 9.02
N LEU A 69 21.92 14.09 10.21
CA LEU A 69 21.13 14.09 11.46
C LEU A 69 20.02 15.15 11.44
N VAL A 70 20.33 16.39 11.03
CA VAL A 70 19.34 17.47 10.92
C VAL A 70 18.27 17.12 9.90
N SER A 71 18.68 16.55 8.77
CA SER A 71 17.75 16.17 7.72
C SER A 71 16.90 14.95 8.10
N THR A 72 17.47 14.01 8.87
CA THR A 72 16.70 12.89 9.45
C THR A 72 15.65 13.42 10.41
N TRP A 73 16.02 14.37 11.28
CA TRP A 73 15.06 15.00 12.19
C TRP A 73 13.91 15.67 11.43
N ALA A 74 14.22 16.48 10.40
CA ALA A 74 13.21 17.11 9.57
C ALA A 74 12.34 16.08 8.80
N TRP A 75 12.94 14.99 8.33
CA TRP A 75 12.23 13.92 7.63
C TRP A 75 11.26 13.16 8.55
N LEU A 76 11.71 12.78 9.76
CA LEU A 76 10.88 12.06 10.72
C LEU A 76 9.74 12.92 11.26
N THR A 77 9.92 14.23 11.40
CA THR A 77 8.87 15.16 11.87
C THR A 77 7.85 15.54 10.78
N THR A 78 8.17 15.32 9.50
CA THR A 78 7.29 15.71 8.38
C THR A 78 6.61 14.55 7.69
N SER A 79 7.22 13.36 7.62
CA SER A 79 6.63 12.23 6.91
C SER A 79 7.12 10.88 7.39
N GLY A 80 8.42 10.71 7.60
CA GLY A 80 9.05 9.41 7.82
C GLY A 80 9.01 8.48 6.60
N ASN A 81 8.42 8.88 5.46
CA ASN A 81 8.43 8.04 4.25
C ASN A 81 9.79 8.13 3.55
N GLY A 82 10.46 6.99 3.44
CA GLY A 82 11.78 6.80 2.88
C GLY A 82 11.93 7.25 1.44
N ARG A 83 10.83 7.32 0.67
CA ARG A 83 10.83 7.86 -0.71
C ARG A 83 11.37 9.28 -0.76
N TYR A 84 11.11 10.08 0.28
CA TYR A 84 11.60 11.46 0.38
C TYR A 84 13.00 11.55 1.01
N PHE A 85 13.52 10.44 1.53
CA PHE A 85 14.82 10.35 2.22
C PHE A 85 15.91 9.66 1.39
N ILE A 86 15.58 9.17 0.19
CA ILE A 86 16.51 8.47 -0.73
C ILE A 86 17.86 9.21 -0.90
N PRO A 87 17.90 10.53 -1.16
CA PRO A 87 19.18 11.22 -1.35
C PRO A 87 20.15 11.05 -0.17
N LEU A 88 19.62 11.02 1.06
CA LEU A 88 20.42 10.89 2.28
C LEU A 88 20.77 9.44 2.59
N LEU A 89 19.90 8.49 2.23
CA LEU A 89 20.21 7.05 2.26
C LEU A 89 21.43 6.73 1.39
N VAL A 90 21.55 7.37 0.22
CA VAL A 90 22.72 7.23 -0.65
C VAL A 90 24.00 7.75 0.04
N CYS A 91 23.90 8.83 0.83
CA CYS A 91 25.03 9.39 1.57
C CYS A 91 25.47 8.54 2.78
N ALA A 92 24.63 7.65 3.30
CA ALA A 92 24.95 6.86 4.50
C ALA A 92 26.22 6.01 4.35
N GLY A 93 26.41 5.36 3.19
CA GLY A 93 27.61 4.58 2.90
C GLY A 93 28.91 5.42 2.91
N PRO A 94 29.02 6.48 2.10
CA PRO A 94 30.15 7.40 2.13
C PRO A 94 30.43 8.00 3.52
N ILE A 95 29.40 8.35 4.28
CA ILE A 95 29.56 8.86 5.67
C ILE A 95 30.14 7.78 6.57
N ALA A 96 29.66 6.54 6.50
CA ALA A 96 30.20 5.41 7.28
C ALA A 96 31.69 5.19 6.99
N ILE A 97 32.08 5.16 5.71
CA ILE A 97 33.50 5.00 5.33
C ILE A 97 34.33 6.21 5.75
N GLY A 98 33.81 7.43 5.62
CA GLY A 98 34.48 8.64 6.10
C GLY A 98 34.75 8.60 7.60
N LEU A 99 33.75 8.18 8.41
CA LEU A 99 33.89 8.02 9.85
C LEU A 99 34.93 6.96 10.18
N LEU A 100 34.87 5.79 9.53
CA LEU A 100 35.82 4.70 9.71
C LEU A 100 37.26 5.12 9.36
N CYS A 101 37.44 5.89 8.29
CA CYS A 101 38.74 6.43 7.89
C CYS A 101 39.29 7.44 8.91
N ALA A 102 38.43 8.24 9.54
CA ALA A 102 38.83 9.19 10.58
C ALA A 102 39.26 8.51 11.89
N LEU A 103 38.84 7.27 12.16
CA LEU A 103 39.24 6.54 13.37
C LEU A 103 40.74 6.19 13.38
N PRO A 104 41.40 6.19 14.56
CA PRO A 104 42.82 5.82 14.73
C PRO A 104 43.05 4.30 14.68
N LEU A 105 42.47 3.61 13.70
CA LEU A 105 42.60 2.17 13.49
C LEU A 105 43.67 1.85 12.44
N THR A 106 44.21 0.63 12.50
CA THR A 106 45.12 0.13 11.46
C THR A 106 44.38 -0.04 10.12
N ARG A 107 45.12 -0.03 9.00
CA ARG A 107 44.52 -0.23 7.67
C ARG A 107 43.77 -1.55 7.56
N THR A 108 44.32 -2.62 8.14
CA THR A 108 43.70 -3.94 8.15
C THR A 108 42.37 -3.94 8.91
N MET A 109 42.32 -3.34 10.10
CA MET A 109 41.06 -3.23 10.86
C MET A 109 40.01 -2.43 10.11
N LYS A 110 40.39 -1.31 9.46
CA LYS A 110 39.47 -0.53 8.61
C LYS A 110 38.95 -1.36 7.45
N ALA A 111 39.81 -2.09 6.75
CA ALA A 111 39.41 -2.95 5.65
C ALA A 111 38.46 -4.07 6.13
N SER A 112 38.75 -4.71 7.27
CA SER A 112 37.89 -5.76 7.84
C SER A 112 36.51 -5.23 8.25
N ILE A 113 36.43 -4.05 8.88
CA ILE A 113 35.14 -3.44 9.25
C ILE A 113 34.36 -3.06 7.98
N ALA A 114 35.00 -2.43 7.00
CA ALA A 114 34.35 -2.07 5.75
C ALA A 114 33.82 -3.30 5.01
N PHE A 115 34.62 -4.36 4.93
CA PHE A 115 34.20 -5.64 4.36
C PHE A 115 33.04 -6.26 5.13
N GLY A 116 33.10 -6.27 6.46
CA GLY A 116 32.01 -6.74 7.32
C GLY A 116 30.71 -5.99 7.10
N LEU A 117 30.75 -4.66 6.92
CA LEU A 117 29.57 -3.85 6.60
C LEU A 117 28.97 -4.20 5.23
N VAL A 118 29.82 -4.44 4.22
CA VAL A 118 29.36 -4.89 2.90
C VAL A 118 28.71 -6.26 3.00
N VAL A 119 29.33 -7.22 3.69
CA VAL A 119 28.78 -8.57 3.89
C VAL A 119 27.46 -8.50 4.66
N ALA A 120 27.36 -7.69 5.71
CA ALA A 120 26.13 -7.50 6.47
C ALA A 120 25.00 -6.89 5.61
N GLN A 121 25.30 -5.86 4.83
CA GLN A 121 24.31 -5.27 3.93
C GLN A 121 23.86 -6.26 2.84
N LEU A 122 24.80 -7.01 2.26
CA LEU A 122 24.48 -8.05 1.28
C LEU A 122 23.62 -9.16 1.91
N PHE A 123 23.94 -9.59 3.13
CA PHE A 123 23.16 -10.58 3.85
C PHE A 123 21.71 -10.12 4.07
N VAL A 124 21.47 -8.89 4.54
CA VAL A 124 20.09 -8.43 4.72
C VAL A 124 19.36 -8.25 3.39
N LEU A 125 20.06 -7.86 2.32
CA LEU A 125 19.49 -7.80 0.97
C LEU A 125 19.12 -9.19 0.43
N THR A 126 19.85 -10.26 0.78
CA THR A 126 19.48 -11.62 0.36
C THR A 126 18.31 -12.19 1.14
N GLN A 127 18.04 -11.70 2.36
CA GLN A 127 16.83 -12.07 3.11
C GLN A 127 15.56 -11.49 2.47
N GLN A 128 15.68 -10.36 1.76
CA GLN A 128 14.58 -9.68 1.08
C GLN A 128 15.07 -9.21 -0.30
N PRO A 129 15.29 -10.14 -1.24
CA PRO A 129 15.88 -9.79 -2.52
C PRO A 129 14.97 -8.78 -3.24
N PRO A 130 15.47 -7.60 -3.62
CA PRO A 130 14.67 -6.64 -4.38
C PRO A 130 14.35 -7.17 -5.79
N TRP A 131 15.08 -8.20 -6.23
CA TRP A 131 14.92 -8.85 -7.51
C TRP A 131 13.79 -9.87 -7.45
N GLY A 132 12.68 -9.59 -8.15
CA GLY A 132 11.56 -10.53 -8.32
C GLY A 132 10.48 -10.49 -7.24
N THR A 133 10.65 -9.74 -6.15
CA THR A 133 9.60 -9.53 -5.13
C THR A 133 8.67 -8.37 -5.48
N TRP A 134 9.15 -7.45 -6.32
CA TRP A 134 8.34 -6.46 -7.02
C TRP A 134 8.40 -6.76 -8.49
N SER A 135 7.25 -6.66 -9.16
CA SER A 135 7.13 -6.77 -10.60
C SER A 135 7.83 -5.58 -11.26
N TRP A 136 9.16 -5.61 -11.32
CA TRP A 136 9.96 -4.70 -12.12
C TRP A 136 9.65 -5.03 -13.58
N ALA A 137 8.64 -4.35 -14.13
CA ALA A 137 8.54 -4.20 -15.56
C ALA A 137 9.54 -3.09 -15.92
N ASP A 138 10.62 -3.46 -16.61
CA ASP A 138 11.60 -2.49 -17.09
C ASP A 138 10.90 -1.53 -18.06
N TRP A 139 11.08 -0.22 -17.86
CA TRP A 139 10.60 0.79 -18.79
C TRP A 139 11.52 0.87 -20.00
N GLN A 140 11.44 -0.14 -20.86
CA GLN A 140 12.22 -0.22 -22.10
C GLN A 140 11.50 0.46 -23.26
N GLU A 141 10.16 0.38 -23.30
CA GLU A 141 9.33 0.87 -24.40
C GLU A 141 8.12 1.64 -23.86
N ALA A 142 7.75 2.74 -24.51
CA ALA A 142 6.51 3.45 -24.23
C ALA A 142 5.38 2.94 -25.16
N PRO A 143 4.11 2.86 -24.70
CA PRO A 143 3.64 3.16 -23.34
C PRO A 143 3.94 2.01 -22.35
N TYR A 144 4.20 2.37 -21.08
CA TYR A 144 4.64 1.44 -20.03
C TYR A 144 3.65 0.29 -19.75
N PHE A 145 2.36 0.62 -19.69
CA PHE A 145 1.28 -0.37 -19.61
C PHE A 145 0.53 -0.40 -20.93
N SER A 146 1.12 -0.98 -21.96
CA SER A 146 0.41 -1.16 -23.23
C SER A 146 -0.75 -2.14 -23.07
N VAL A 147 -1.89 -1.75 -23.63
CA VAL A 147 -3.10 -2.56 -23.72
C VAL A 147 -3.44 -2.78 -25.19
N GLU A 148 -3.75 -4.02 -25.56
CA GLU A 148 -4.17 -4.38 -26.91
C GLU A 148 -5.68 -4.08 -27.04
N LEU A 149 -6.00 -2.87 -27.47
CA LEU A 149 -7.38 -2.44 -27.66
C LEU A 149 -8.03 -3.18 -28.84
N GLY A 150 -9.23 -3.71 -28.60
CA GLY A 150 -10.03 -4.36 -29.63
C GLY A 150 -10.75 -3.36 -30.53
N ARG A 151 -11.49 -3.90 -31.51
CA ARG A 151 -12.40 -3.08 -32.33
C ARG A 151 -13.47 -2.40 -31.49
N GLU A 152 -13.96 -3.07 -30.43
CA GLU A 152 -14.94 -2.47 -29.51
C GLU A 152 -14.36 -1.21 -28.85
N GLU A 153 -13.15 -1.25 -28.32
CA GLU A 153 -12.56 -0.10 -27.64
C GLU A 153 -12.18 1.04 -28.59
N THR A 154 -11.67 0.69 -29.78
CA THR A 154 -11.13 1.68 -30.74
C THR A 154 -12.21 2.36 -31.58
N GLN A 155 -13.30 1.66 -31.88
CA GLN A 155 -14.40 2.16 -32.73
C GLN A 155 -15.68 2.48 -31.95
N ALA A 156 -15.70 2.24 -30.63
CA ALA A 156 -16.86 2.59 -29.82
C ALA A 156 -17.17 4.09 -29.87
N PRO A 157 -18.45 4.47 -29.71
CA PRO A 157 -18.81 5.85 -29.40
C PRO A 157 -18.18 6.30 -28.08
N ALA A 158 -18.29 7.58 -27.75
CA ALA A 158 -17.77 8.19 -26.51
C ALA A 158 -18.20 7.40 -25.25
N THR A 159 -17.32 6.50 -24.81
CA THR A 159 -17.57 5.53 -23.74
C THR A 159 -17.07 6.07 -22.41
N THR A 160 -17.80 5.83 -21.33
CA THR A 160 -17.33 6.11 -19.97
C THR A 160 -16.82 4.84 -19.32
N TYR A 161 -15.53 4.80 -19.00
CA TYR A 161 -14.88 3.70 -18.30
C TYR A 161 -14.91 3.95 -16.79
N VAL A 162 -15.49 3.00 -16.08
CA VAL A 162 -15.60 2.96 -14.62
C VAL A 162 -14.55 1.99 -14.10
N THR A 163 -13.74 2.41 -13.14
CA THR A 163 -12.77 1.54 -12.45
C THR A 163 -13.15 1.36 -10.99
N ILE A 164 -12.91 0.16 -10.45
CA ILE A 164 -13.30 -0.26 -9.09
C ILE A 164 -12.10 -0.67 -8.20
N SER A 165 -10.89 -0.40 -8.68
CA SER A 165 -9.65 -0.70 -7.97
C SER A 165 -9.14 0.55 -7.23
N PRO A 166 -8.42 0.40 -6.10
CA PRO A 166 -7.66 1.48 -5.51
C PRO A 166 -6.64 2.12 -6.47
N ILE A 167 -6.16 1.34 -7.45
CA ILE A 167 -5.32 1.86 -8.54
C ILE A 167 -6.26 2.34 -9.65
N SER A 168 -6.17 3.61 -10.02
CA SER A 168 -7.06 4.21 -11.04
C SER A 168 -6.79 3.72 -12.46
N TYR A 169 -5.62 3.11 -12.70
CA TYR A 169 -5.13 2.74 -14.03
C TYR A 169 -5.14 3.91 -15.03
N SER A 170 -4.97 5.15 -14.57
CA SER A 170 -4.96 6.33 -15.44
C SER A 170 -3.88 6.29 -16.53
N LEU A 171 -2.84 5.47 -16.38
CA LEU A 171 -1.76 5.30 -17.36
C LEU A 171 -2.21 4.61 -18.66
N ILE A 172 -3.31 3.85 -18.65
CA ILE A 172 -3.83 3.22 -19.88
C ILE A 172 -4.88 4.11 -20.58
N ALA A 173 -5.47 5.07 -19.88
CA ALA A 173 -6.52 5.94 -20.42
C ALA A 173 -6.14 6.67 -21.73
N PRO A 174 -4.90 7.19 -21.91
CA PRO A 174 -4.50 7.84 -23.16
C PRO A 174 -4.42 6.91 -24.38
N GLN A 175 -4.44 5.59 -24.20
CA GLN A 175 -4.44 4.63 -25.31
C GLN A 175 -5.83 4.45 -25.90
N PHE A 176 -6.89 4.74 -25.15
CA PHE A 176 -8.28 4.68 -25.60
C PHE A 176 -8.63 5.90 -26.46
N PRO A 177 -9.74 5.87 -27.23
CA PRO A 177 -10.16 7.02 -28.03
C PRO A 177 -10.26 8.31 -27.20
N ALA A 178 -9.84 9.43 -27.79
CA ALA A 178 -9.73 10.73 -27.10
C ALA A 178 -11.06 11.27 -26.55
N ASN A 179 -12.20 10.77 -27.05
CA ASN A 179 -13.55 11.10 -26.57
C ASN A 179 -14.02 10.18 -25.42
N SER A 180 -13.18 9.26 -24.96
CA SER A 180 -13.45 8.39 -23.81
C SER A 180 -13.39 9.19 -22.51
N ARG A 181 -14.23 8.79 -21.55
CA ARG A 181 -14.34 9.40 -20.23
C ARG A 181 -13.98 8.38 -19.17
N TRP A 182 -13.44 8.81 -18.04
CA TRP A 182 -12.92 7.91 -17.01
C TRP A 182 -13.37 8.36 -15.63
N VAL A 183 -13.76 7.39 -14.80
CA VAL A 183 -14.08 7.62 -13.40
C VAL A 183 -13.66 6.41 -12.56
N ASN A 184 -13.14 6.67 -11.36
CA ASN A 184 -12.83 5.64 -10.38
C ASN A 184 -13.83 5.77 -9.23
N ILE A 185 -14.64 4.74 -9.02
CA ILE A 185 -15.69 4.79 -7.99
C ILE A 185 -15.14 4.48 -6.60
N THR A 186 -14.01 3.80 -6.50
CA THR A 186 -13.37 3.46 -5.22
C THR A 186 -12.82 4.69 -4.50
N SER A 187 -12.31 5.68 -5.25
CA SER A 187 -11.80 6.94 -4.68
C SER A 187 -12.87 8.02 -4.49
N ALA A 188 -14.03 7.89 -5.13
CA ALA A 188 -15.05 8.93 -5.19
C ALA A 188 -15.97 8.99 -3.96
N ASP A 189 -15.74 8.10 -2.98
CA ASP A 189 -16.54 8.02 -1.75
C ASP A 189 -15.85 8.59 -0.52
N ALA A 190 -14.85 9.45 -0.73
CA ALA A 190 -14.15 10.13 0.36
C ALA A 190 -15.10 11.02 1.18
N THR A 191 -16.07 11.67 0.54
CA THR A 191 -17.07 12.52 1.19
C THR A 191 -18.47 12.31 0.63
N SER A 192 -19.50 12.70 1.41
CA SER A 192 -20.89 12.68 0.93
C SER A 192 -21.12 13.59 -0.28
N HIS A 193 -20.30 14.64 -0.44
CA HIS A 193 -20.33 15.52 -1.60
C HIS A 193 -19.81 14.77 -2.84
N ASP A 194 -18.68 14.08 -2.71
CA ASP A 194 -18.05 13.36 -3.82
C ASP A 194 -18.91 12.19 -4.29
N SER A 195 -19.54 11.46 -3.36
CA SER A 195 -20.50 10.42 -3.71
C SER A 195 -21.69 10.96 -4.49
N ARG A 196 -22.28 12.11 -4.08
CA ARG A 196 -23.38 12.73 -4.83
C ARG A 196 -22.94 13.19 -6.22
N TRP A 197 -21.77 13.83 -6.31
CA TRP A 197 -21.21 14.25 -7.59
C TRP A 197 -20.97 13.06 -8.52
N LEU A 198 -20.48 11.95 -7.97
CA LEU A 198 -20.27 10.72 -8.72
C LEU A 198 -21.59 10.15 -9.25
N ASP A 199 -22.62 10.08 -8.43
CA ASP A 199 -23.93 9.55 -8.83
C ASP A 199 -24.54 10.41 -9.94
N GLU A 200 -24.44 11.74 -9.83
CA GLU A 200 -24.84 12.69 -10.88
C GLU A 200 -24.01 12.54 -12.16
N TYR A 201 -22.71 12.34 -12.03
CA TYR A 201 -21.80 12.10 -13.15
C TYR A 201 -22.17 10.80 -13.88
N LEU A 202 -22.35 9.69 -13.17
CA LEU A 202 -22.71 8.39 -13.73
C LEU A 202 -24.07 8.43 -14.41
N THR A 203 -25.04 9.12 -13.81
CA THR A 203 -26.37 9.35 -14.43
C THR A 203 -26.25 10.07 -15.76
N ARG A 204 -25.46 11.15 -15.83
CA ARG A 204 -25.23 11.90 -17.07
C ARG A 204 -24.42 11.08 -18.09
N ALA A 205 -23.41 10.35 -17.63
CA ALA A 205 -22.58 9.50 -18.46
C ALA A 205 -23.42 8.42 -19.16
N ALA A 206 -24.28 7.73 -18.41
CA ALA A 206 -25.18 6.69 -18.93
C ALA A 206 -26.22 7.21 -19.93
N ARG A 207 -26.67 8.47 -19.79
CA ARG A 207 -27.55 9.12 -20.79
C ARG A 207 -26.81 9.53 -22.06
N ALA A 208 -25.53 9.86 -21.95
CA ALA A 208 -24.72 10.37 -23.05
C ALA A 208 -24.10 9.27 -23.93
N GLY A 209 -23.96 8.04 -23.41
CA GLY A 209 -23.35 6.95 -24.16
C GLY A 209 -23.12 5.70 -23.31
N PRO A 210 -22.42 4.70 -23.86
CA PRO A 210 -22.14 3.46 -23.15
C PRO A 210 -21.24 3.71 -21.94
N VAL A 211 -21.47 2.90 -20.91
CA VAL A 211 -20.64 2.84 -19.70
C VAL A 211 -20.07 1.43 -19.62
N ARG A 212 -18.77 1.31 -19.33
CA ARG A 212 -18.11 0.01 -19.18
C ARG A 212 -17.30 -0.03 -17.90
N LEU A 213 -17.33 -1.17 -17.22
CA LEU A 213 -16.41 -1.48 -16.14
C LEU A 213 -15.07 -1.89 -16.75
N LEU A 214 -13.99 -1.30 -16.26
CA LEU A 214 -12.63 -1.75 -16.52
C LEU A 214 -12.01 -2.20 -15.20
N ALA A 215 -11.76 -3.50 -15.09
CA ALA A 215 -11.19 -4.12 -13.90
C ALA A 215 -9.95 -4.95 -14.27
N PRO A 216 -8.91 -5.03 -13.44
CA PRO A 216 -7.78 -5.90 -13.70
C PRO A 216 -8.24 -7.36 -13.72
N SER A 217 -7.74 -8.15 -14.68
CA SER A 217 -7.98 -9.59 -14.68
C SER A 217 -7.23 -10.26 -13.53
N LEU A 218 -7.81 -11.29 -12.94
CA LEU A 218 -7.15 -12.11 -11.92
C LEU A 218 -6.81 -13.47 -12.53
N PRO A 219 -5.53 -13.82 -12.76
CA PRO A 219 -5.18 -15.06 -13.44
C PRO A 219 -5.90 -16.29 -12.88
N PRO A 220 -6.01 -16.50 -11.55
CA PRO A 220 -6.73 -17.64 -10.99
C PRO A 220 -8.22 -17.70 -11.34
N ALA A 221 -8.84 -16.57 -11.63
CA ALA A 221 -10.26 -16.44 -11.98
C ALA A 221 -10.49 -16.05 -13.46
N THR A 222 -9.45 -16.14 -14.30
CA THR A 222 -9.55 -15.96 -15.75
C THR A 222 -9.67 -17.33 -16.42
N LEU A 223 -10.73 -17.53 -17.19
CA LEU A 223 -10.96 -18.71 -18.02
C LEU A 223 -9.99 -18.73 -19.23
N ALA A 224 -9.90 -19.88 -19.90
CA ALA A 224 -8.99 -20.07 -21.04
C ALA A 224 -9.29 -19.13 -22.23
N ASP A 225 -10.54 -18.69 -22.38
CA ASP A 225 -10.97 -17.72 -23.39
C ASP A 225 -10.74 -16.25 -22.96
N GLY A 226 -10.20 -16.02 -21.77
CA GLY A 226 -9.96 -14.69 -21.19
C GLY A 226 -11.16 -14.11 -20.43
N LYS A 227 -12.32 -14.75 -20.45
CA LYS A 227 -13.48 -14.29 -19.68
C LYS A 227 -13.26 -14.53 -18.18
N PRO A 228 -13.86 -13.70 -17.32
CA PRO A 228 -13.87 -13.98 -15.88
C PRO A 228 -14.75 -15.19 -15.57
N GLU A 229 -14.40 -15.95 -14.53
CA GLU A 229 -15.32 -16.93 -13.92
C GLU A 229 -16.61 -16.26 -13.43
N GLN A 230 -17.73 -16.98 -13.41
CA GLN A 230 -19.05 -16.42 -13.09
C GLN A 230 -19.12 -15.68 -11.74
N ALA A 231 -18.38 -16.15 -10.73
CA ALA A 231 -18.35 -15.52 -9.40
C ALA A 231 -17.77 -14.09 -9.44
N VAL A 232 -16.95 -13.75 -10.44
CA VAL A 232 -16.30 -12.44 -10.54
C VAL A 232 -17.26 -11.35 -11.00
N PRO A 233 -18.03 -11.48 -12.12
CA PRO A 233 -19.09 -10.54 -12.45
C PRO A 233 -20.12 -10.36 -11.33
N GLU A 234 -20.48 -11.45 -10.62
CA GLU A 234 -21.38 -11.36 -9.46
C GLU A 234 -20.79 -10.53 -8.32
N ALA A 235 -19.48 -10.63 -8.07
CA ALA A 235 -18.79 -9.80 -7.11
C ALA A 235 -18.69 -8.33 -7.56
N PHE A 236 -18.40 -8.09 -8.84
CA PHE A 236 -18.38 -6.76 -9.42
C PHE A 236 -19.74 -6.08 -9.34
N ASP A 237 -20.81 -6.79 -9.67
CA ASP A 237 -22.19 -6.29 -9.54
C ASP A 237 -22.47 -5.82 -8.11
N LYS A 238 -22.10 -6.60 -7.10
CA LYS A 238 -22.26 -6.19 -5.70
C LYS A 238 -21.48 -4.91 -5.38
N MET A 239 -20.28 -4.74 -5.92
CA MET A 239 -19.43 -3.56 -5.69
C MET A 239 -19.99 -2.30 -6.37
N ILE A 240 -20.54 -2.43 -7.57
CA ILE A 240 -21.02 -1.28 -8.37
C ILE A 240 -22.51 -0.99 -8.15
N ALA A 241 -23.27 -1.93 -7.58
CA ALA A 241 -24.72 -1.82 -7.40
C ALA A 241 -25.12 -0.56 -6.63
N GLN A 242 -24.35 -0.17 -5.60
CA GLN A 242 -24.59 1.04 -4.81
C GLN A 242 -24.57 2.32 -5.65
N ARG A 243 -23.96 2.27 -6.85
CA ARG A 243 -23.84 3.38 -7.80
C ARG A 243 -24.84 3.29 -8.96
N HIS A 244 -25.93 2.55 -8.78
CA HIS A 244 -26.96 2.36 -9.81
C HIS A 244 -26.40 1.71 -11.08
N LEU A 245 -25.37 0.88 -10.97
CA LEU A 245 -24.76 0.18 -12.09
C LEU A 245 -24.97 -1.33 -11.94
N ARG A 246 -25.05 -2.04 -13.06
CA ARG A 246 -24.98 -3.51 -13.14
C ARG A 246 -24.31 -3.92 -14.43
N ILE A 247 -23.66 -5.07 -14.45
CA ILE A 247 -23.14 -5.71 -15.64
C ILE A 247 -24.35 -6.13 -16.50
N SER A 248 -24.32 -5.74 -17.77
CA SER A 248 -25.45 -5.93 -18.69
C SER A 248 -25.17 -6.93 -19.81
N GLY A 249 -23.97 -7.52 -19.85
CA GLY A 249 -23.55 -8.44 -20.90
C GLY A 249 -22.18 -9.03 -20.62
N ASP A 250 -21.64 -9.76 -21.60
CA ASP A 250 -20.38 -10.48 -21.47
C ASP A 250 -19.20 -9.53 -21.28
N CYS A 251 -18.34 -9.88 -20.32
CA CYS A 251 -17.02 -9.28 -20.19
C CYS A 251 -16.06 -9.88 -21.21
N HIS A 252 -15.16 -9.07 -21.76
CA HIS A 252 -14.03 -9.55 -22.56
C HIS A 252 -12.71 -9.02 -22.03
N LEU A 253 -11.62 -9.70 -22.39
CA LEU A 253 -10.28 -9.33 -21.94
C LEU A 253 -9.60 -8.39 -22.94
N ILE A 254 -9.17 -7.24 -22.45
CA ILE A 254 -8.20 -6.36 -23.07
C ILE A 254 -6.82 -6.79 -22.56
N ARG A 255 -6.01 -7.42 -23.42
CA ARG A 255 -4.70 -7.95 -23.02
C ARG A 255 -3.76 -6.81 -22.65
N SER A 256 -2.94 -7.02 -21.61
CA SER A 256 -1.85 -6.10 -21.28
C SER A 256 -0.51 -6.79 -21.50
N LEU A 257 0.31 -6.24 -22.39
CA LEU A 257 1.65 -6.78 -22.65
C LEU A 257 2.53 -6.69 -21.41
N GLY A 258 2.44 -5.58 -20.67
CA GLY A 258 3.14 -5.39 -19.41
C GLY A 258 2.80 -6.46 -18.38
N GLN A 259 1.50 -6.68 -18.12
CA GLN A 259 1.07 -7.74 -17.20
C GLN A 259 1.45 -9.14 -17.72
N THR A 260 1.39 -9.38 -19.02
CA THR A 260 1.74 -10.67 -19.62
C THR A 260 3.22 -11.00 -19.44
N ARG A 261 4.11 -10.01 -19.60
CA ARG A 261 5.55 -10.17 -19.34
C ARG A 261 5.82 -10.48 -17.87
N LEU A 262 5.08 -9.86 -16.95
CA LEU A 262 5.19 -10.13 -15.52
C LEU A 262 4.69 -11.53 -15.15
N GLU A 263 3.52 -11.92 -15.64
CA GLU A 263 2.95 -13.25 -15.41
C GLU A 263 3.86 -14.35 -15.98
N GLY A 264 4.41 -14.17 -17.18
CA GLY A 264 5.32 -15.13 -17.79
C GLY A 264 6.65 -15.27 -17.07
N ARG A 265 7.08 -14.27 -16.29
CA ARG A 265 8.27 -14.34 -15.44
C ARG A 265 8.00 -15.16 -14.18
N ASP A 266 6.85 -14.97 -13.57
CA ASP A 266 6.48 -15.63 -12.31
C ASP A 266 5.99 -17.06 -12.53
N HIS A 267 5.35 -17.33 -13.68
CA HIS A 267 4.84 -18.64 -14.09
C HIS A 267 5.30 -19.03 -15.50
N PRO A 268 6.59 -19.39 -15.67
CA PRO A 268 7.12 -19.79 -16.97
C PRO A 268 6.49 -21.11 -17.44
N GLY A 269 5.64 -21.05 -18.46
CA GLY A 269 5.07 -22.26 -19.09
C GLY A 269 3.93 -21.99 -20.07
N PRO A 270 3.56 -22.99 -20.90
CA PRO A 270 2.46 -22.89 -21.87
C PRO A 270 1.07 -22.73 -21.21
N ALA A 271 0.99 -22.82 -19.88
CA ALA A 271 -0.22 -22.63 -19.09
C ALA A 271 -0.43 -21.16 -18.64
N ALA A 272 0.39 -20.21 -19.11
CA ALA A 272 0.21 -18.80 -18.80
C ALA A 272 -1.19 -18.34 -19.26
N ARG A 273 -2.05 -18.05 -18.29
CA ARG A 273 -3.40 -17.54 -18.56
C ARG A 273 -3.29 -16.13 -19.14
N PRO A 274 -4.23 -15.73 -20.02
CA PRO A 274 -4.18 -14.39 -20.57
C PRO A 274 -4.46 -13.37 -19.46
N VAL A 275 -3.67 -12.29 -19.42
CA VAL A 275 -3.75 -11.25 -18.39
C VAL A 275 -3.91 -9.86 -18.99
N GLY A 276 -4.57 -8.97 -18.25
CA GLY A 276 -4.86 -7.61 -18.66
C GLY A 276 -6.02 -7.02 -17.88
N PHE A 277 -7.04 -6.54 -18.60
CA PHE A 277 -8.21 -5.89 -18.02
C PHE A 277 -9.49 -6.49 -18.59
N TRP A 278 -10.43 -6.84 -17.73
CA TRP A 278 -11.79 -7.14 -18.16
C TRP A 278 -12.55 -5.85 -18.43
N SER A 279 -13.20 -5.81 -19.59
CA SER A 279 -14.08 -4.73 -20.05
C SER A 279 -15.51 -5.26 -20.07
N CYS A 280 -16.31 -4.94 -19.06
CA CYS A 280 -17.69 -5.40 -18.95
C CYS A 280 -18.68 -4.27 -19.28
N PRO A 281 -19.67 -4.47 -20.15
CA PRO A 281 -20.70 -3.47 -20.40
C PRO A 281 -21.55 -3.26 -19.15
N LEU A 282 -21.84 -2.00 -18.82
CA LEU A 282 -22.67 -1.61 -17.68
C LEU A 282 -23.98 -0.99 -18.14
N ALA A 283 -25.07 -1.35 -17.46
CA ALA A 283 -26.35 -0.68 -17.54
C ALA A 283 -26.58 0.17 -16.28
N TYR A 284 -27.10 1.38 -16.48
CA TYR A 284 -27.61 2.21 -15.40
C TYR A 284 -29.00 1.74 -14.97
N VAL A 285 -29.21 1.56 -13.68
CA VAL A 285 -30.46 1.10 -13.07
C VAL A 285 -31.10 2.27 -12.30
N PRO A 286 -32.15 2.92 -12.84
CA PRO A 286 -32.71 4.13 -12.24
C PRO A 286 -33.17 3.96 -10.80
N THR A 287 -33.66 2.77 -10.45
CA THR A 287 -34.08 2.43 -9.10
C THR A 287 -33.17 1.35 -8.56
N LEU A 288 -32.45 1.64 -7.47
CA LEU A 288 -31.68 0.61 -6.77
C LEU A 288 -32.66 -0.48 -6.30
N PRO A 289 -32.39 -1.76 -6.60
CA PRO A 289 -33.02 -2.85 -5.89
C PRO A 289 -32.86 -2.63 -4.39
N ASP A 290 -33.85 -3.01 -3.58
CA ASP A 290 -33.74 -2.84 -2.11
C ASP A 290 -32.50 -3.54 -1.56
N ALA A 291 -32.09 -4.66 -2.16
CA ALA A 291 -30.86 -5.38 -1.84
C ALA A 291 -29.55 -4.59 -2.12
N ALA A 292 -29.59 -3.59 -3.01
CA ALA A 292 -28.44 -2.75 -3.36
C ALA A 292 -28.34 -1.49 -2.49
N ARG A 293 -29.39 -1.15 -1.74
CA ARG A 293 -29.34 -0.01 -0.82
C ARG A 293 -28.37 -0.36 0.31
N PRO A 294 -27.42 0.53 0.66
CA PRO A 294 -26.58 0.33 1.83
C PRO A 294 -27.50 0.11 3.03
N ALA A 295 -27.37 -1.05 3.67
CA ALA A 295 -28.05 -1.26 4.93
C ALA A 295 -27.64 -0.11 5.88
N PRO A 296 -28.57 0.42 6.69
CA PRO A 296 -28.18 1.38 7.72
C PRO A 296 -27.19 0.69 8.66
N ILE A 297 -26.09 1.38 8.97
CA ILE A 297 -25.08 0.86 9.90
C ILE A 297 -25.76 0.73 11.27
N PRO A 298 -25.79 -0.46 11.88
CA PRO A 298 -26.38 -0.64 13.20
C PRO A 298 -25.67 0.24 14.23
N ALA A 299 -26.43 0.85 15.14
CA ALA A 299 -25.91 1.82 16.10
C ALA A 299 -24.82 1.23 17.01
N GLU A 300 -24.90 -0.06 17.31
CA GLU A 300 -23.91 -0.82 18.06
C GLU A 300 -22.61 -1.07 17.30
N VAL A 301 -22.67 -1.21 15.98
CA VAL A 301 -21.47 -1.30 15.11
C VAL A 301 -20.77 0.05 15.06
N GLU A 302 -21.54 1.13 14.88
CA GLU A 302 -20.98 2.49 14.87
C GLU A 302 -20.32 2.83 16.21
N ARG A 303 -20.96 2.45 17.33
CA ARG A 303 -20.37 2.62 18.68
C ARG A 303 -19.06 1.87 18.84
N ALA A 304 -18.91 0.67 18.27
CA ALA A 304 -17.65 -0.07 18.31
C ALA A 304 -16.53 0.67 17.57
N PHE A 305 -16.80 1.18 16.36
CA PHE A 305 -15.81 1.96 15.63
C PHE A 305 -15.46 3.27 16.33
N GLN A 306 -16.45 4.03 16.82
CA GLN A 306 -16.20 5.25 17.59
C GLN A 306 -15.38 4.97 18.84
N ARG A 307 -15.64 3.86 19.52
CA ARG A 307 -14.89 3.46 20.71
C ARG A 307 -13.43 3.15 20.36
N LEU A 308 -13.17 2.45 19.26
CA LEU A 308 -11.81 2.24 18.76
C LEU A 308 -11.12 3.57 18.42
N SER A 309 -11.84 4.53 17.84
CA SER A 309 -11.31 5.87 17.60
C SER A 309 -10.95 6.64 18.87
N VAL A 310 -11.66 6.40 19.97
CA VAL A 310 -11.30 7.00 21.27
C VAL A 310 -10.13 6.27 21.92
N LEU A 311 -10.08 4.93 21.82
CA LEU A 311 -9.03 4.11 22.43
C LEU A 311 -7.68 4.28 21.72
N CYS A 312 -7.68 4.20 20.39
CA CYS A 312 -6.48 4.28 19.56
C CYS A 312 -6.67 5.30 18.42
N PRO A 313 -6.86 6.60 18.73
CA PRO A 313 -7.14 7.66 17.73
C PRO A 313 -6.11 7.76 16.62
N ARG A 314 -4.86 7.36 16.90
CA ARG A 314 -3.78 7.29 15.91
C ARG A 314 -4.08 6.32 14.77
N PHE A 315 -4.57 5.12 15.10
CA PHE A 315 -4.82 4.08 14.10
C PHE A 315 -6.22 4.21 13.51
N PHE A 316 -7.17 4.73 14.30
CA PHE A 316 -8.59 4.77 13.96
C PHE A 316 -9.12 6.19 14.06
N PRO A 317 -8.68 7.14 13.21
CA PRO A 317 -9.17 8.52 13.29
C PRO A 317 -10.69 8.61 13.14
N SER A 318 -11.33 9.49 13.91
CA SER A 318 -12.80 9.60 13.96
C SER A 318 -13.42 10.33 12.76
N TRP A 319 -12.61 11.04 11.97
CA TRP A 319 -13.08 11.76 10.78
C TRP A 319 -13.29 10.86 9.57
N GLU A 320 -12.73 9.65 9.58
CA GLU A 320 -12.83 8.71 8.49
C GLU A 320 -14.09 7.85 8.63
N LYS A 321 -14.94 7.84 7.59
CA LYS A 321 -16.32 7.34 7.69
C LYS A 321 -16.69 6.24 6.70
N SER A 322 -15.77 5.78 5.87
CA SER A 322 -16.09 4.75 4.88
C SER A 322 -16.31 3.41 5.58
N THR A 323 -17.58 3.05 5.77
CA THR A 323 -18.01 1.79 6.36
C THR A 323 -18.80 1.02 5.32
N LEU A 324 -18.36 -0.20 5.04
CA LEU A 324 -18.93 -1.07 4.03
C LEU A 324 -19.51 -2.31 4.70
N ARG A 325 -20.66 -2.77 4.21
CA ARG A 325 -21.20 -4.09 4.58
C ARG A 325 -20.35 -5.17 3.89
N VAL A 326 -19.95 -6.18 4.65
CA VAL A 326 -19.30 -7.40 4.15
C VAL A 326 -20.18 -8.62 4.46
N VAL A 327 -19.84 -9.79 3.91
CA VAL A 327 -20.70 -11.01 3.96
C VAL A 327 -21.19 -11.33 5.38
N ASP A 328 -20.33 -11.16 6.39
CA ASP A 328 -20.64 -11.51 7.79
C ASP A 328 -20.39 -10.34 8.76
N GLY A 329 -20.58 -9.09 8.32
CA GLY A 329 -20.37 -7.95 9.20
C GLY A 329 -20.18 -6.61 8.49
N TRP A 330 -19.40 -5.74 9.13
CA TRP A 330 -19.10 -4.39 8.68
C TRP A 330 -17.61 -4.14 8.69
N GLU A 331 -17.09 -3.54 7.63
CA GLU A 331 -15.70 -3.14 7.50
C GLU A 331 -15.59 -1.62 7.52
N ARG A 332 -14.66 -1.07 8.29
CA ARG A 332 -14.23 0.33 8.17
C ARG A 332 -12.78 0.37 7.74
N HIS A 333 -12.50 1.08 6.65
CA HIS A 333 -11.14 1.32 6.18
C HIS A 333 -10.60 2.62 6.80
N PHE A 334 -9.41 2.53 7.38
CA PHE A 334 -8.66 3.64 7.94
C PHE A 334 -7.41 3.87 7.09
N SER A 335 -7.51 4.76 6.11
CA SER A 335 -6.49 4.97 5.08
C SER A 335 -5.19 5.57 5.63
N GLU A 336 -5.27 6.45 6.64
CA GLU A 336 -4.06 7.05 7.26
C GLU A 336 -3.18 6.01 7.95
N SER A 337 -3.77 4.91 8.41
CA SER A 337 -3.07 3.83 9.10
C SER A 337 -2.97 2.54 8.27
N ASP A 338 -3.42 2.58 7.01
CA ASP A 338 -3.60 1.45 6.10
C ASP A 338 -4.21 0.21 6.79
N SER A 339 -5.21 0.45 7.62
CA SER A 339 -5.80 -0.57 8.47
C SER A 339 -7.28 -0.74 8.16
N ARG A 340 -7.78 -1.95 8.31
CA ARG A 340 -9.19 -2.29 8.20
C ARG A 340 -9.65 -2.84 9.53
N VAL A 341 -10.83 -2.42 9.97
CA VAL A 341 -11.47 -3.00 11.15
C VAL A 341 -12.75 -3.67 10.70
N TYR A 342 -12.97 -4.89 11.13
CA TYR A 342 -14.17 -5.66 10.87
C TYR A 342 -14.95 -5.82 12.17
N VAL A 343 -16.24 -5.50 12.16
CA VAL A 343 -17.20 -5.81 13.22
C VAL A 343 -18.13 -6.86 12.64
N LEU A 344 -17.90 -8.12 13.02
CA LEU A 344 -18.66 -9.26 12.51
C LEU A 344 -20.04 -9.36 13.17
N ASP A 345 -20.98 -10.00 12.49
CA ASP A 345 -22.36 -10.18 12.97
C ASP A 345 -22.43 -11.03 14.26
N ASN A 346 -21.43 -11.89 14.49
CA ASN A 346 -21.27 -12.64 15.74
C ASN A 346 -20.72 -11.79 16.92
N GLY A 347 -20.54 -10.48 16.72
CA GLY A 347 -20.04 -9.54 17.71
C GLY A 347 -18.52 -9.46 17.81
N GLN A 348 -17.74 -10.26 17.07
CA GLN A 348 -16.29 -10.16 17.11
C GLN A 348 -15.78 -8.92 16.37
N VAL A 349 -14.73 -8.29 16.92
CA VAL A 349 -14.08 -7.13 16.33
C VAL A 349 -12.64 -7.48 15.99
N TRP A 350 -12.33 -7.42 14.70
CA TRP A 350 -11.04 -7.78 14.13
C TRP A 350 -10.35 -6.57 13.53
N TYR A 351 -9.03 -6.56 13.61
CA TYR A 351 -8.16 -5.57 13.00
C TYR A 351 -7.28 -6.24 11.95
N LYS A 352 -7.14 -5.66 10.77
CA LYS A 352 -6.20 -6.11 9.75
C LYS A 352 -5.40 -4.93 9.23
N PHE A 353 -4.10 -4.95 9.49
CA PHE A 353 -3.16 -4.13 8.75
C PHE A 353 -3.06 -4.69 7.31
N TRP A 354 -3.12 -3.86 6.27
CA TRP A 354 -3.28 -4.35 4.90
C TRP A 354 -2.18 -5.32 4.41
N ARG A 355 -0.96 -5.26 4.98
CA ARG A 355 0.13 -6.20 4.69
C ARG A 355 0.25 -7.37 5.67
N ALA A 356 -0.52 -7.37 6.76
CA ALA A 356 -0.58 -8.53 7.63
C ALA A 356 -1.34 -9.65 6.93
N LEU A 357 -0.80 -10.87 6.99
CA LEU A 357 -1.44 -12.05 6.42
C LEU A 357 -2.79 -12.31 7.11
N ASN A 358 -2.78 -12.26 8.44
CA ASN A 358 -3.92 -12.60 9.28
C ASN A 358 -4.47 -11.36 10.01
N PRO A 359 -5.81 -11.25 10.15
CA PRO A 359 -6.40 -10.29 11.06
C PRO A 359 -6.12 -10.68 12.52
N VAL A 360 -6.11 -9.70 13.41
CA VAL A 360 -5.94 -9.84 14.86
C VAL A 360 -7.26 -9.55 15.54
N LEU A 361 -7.71 -10.45 16.43
CA LEU A 361 -8.92 -10.25 17.23
C LEU A 361 -8.65 -9.19 18.30
N LEU A 362 -9.40 -8.08 18.24
CA LEU A 362 -9.34 -7.04 19.26
C LEU A 362 -10.20 -7.37 20.49
N GLY A 363 -11.28 -8.12 20.29
CA GLY A 363 -12.22 -8.52 21.32
C GLY A 363 -13.63 -8.68 20.78
N THR A 364 -14.63 -8.65 21.65
CA THR A 364 -16.04 -8.53 21.26
C THR A 364 -16.49 -7.08 21.26
N ARG A 365 -17.58 -6.80 20.54
CA ARG A 365 -18.23 -5.49 20.49
C ARG A 365 -18.61 -5.03 21.89
N GLU A 366 -19.19 -5.93 22.69
CA GLU A 366 -19.60 -5.68 24.07
C GLU A 366 -18.38 -5.34 24.94
N GLU A 367 -17.29 -6.12 24.85
CA GLU A 367 -16.05 -5.85 25.59
C GLU A 367 -15.46 -4.46 25.28
N LEU A 368 -15.44 -4.08 24.00
CA LEU A 368 -14.89 -2.80 23.57
C LEU A 368 -15.77 -1.64 24.01
N VAL A 369 -17.08 -1.71 23.73
CA VAL A 369 -18.05 -0.64 24.02
C VAL A 369 -18.20 -0.41 25.52
N GLU A 370 -18.24 -1.48 26.33
CA GLU A 370 -18.39 -1.39 27.78
C GLU A 370 -17.06 -1.11 28.51
N ALA A 371 -15.96 -0.88 27.77
CA ALA A 371 -14.63 -0.65 28.32
C ALA A 371 -14.13 -1.76 29.25
N LYS A 372 -14.64 -2.99 29.10
CA LYS A 372 -14.21 -4.16 29.88
C LYS A 372 -12.82 -4.64 29.48
N ARG A 373 -12.34 -4.23 28.30
CA ARG A 373 -11.03 -4.56 27.77
C ARG A 373 -10.23 -3.29 27.48
N THR A 374 -9.00 -3.24 27.99
CA THR A 374 -8.02 -2.25 27.56
C THR A 374 -7.36 -2.73 26.26
N LEU A 375 -7.24 -1.83 25.29
CA LEU A 375 -6.54 -2.10 24.05
C LEU A 375 -5.14 -1.51 24.16
N ASP A 376 -4.12 -2.36 24.09
CA ASP A 376 -2.74 -1.89 23.99
C ASP A 376 -2.48 -1.44 22.55
N CYS A 377 -2.64 -0.15 22.29
CA CYS A 377 -2.43 0.41 20.96
C CYS A 377 -0.97 0.23 20.48
N SER A 378 0.01 0.01 21.37
CA SER A 378 1.40 -0.23 20.96
C SER A 378 1.59 -1.59 20.28
N MET A 379 0.69 -2.54 20.55
CA MET A 379 0.64 -3.85 19.90
C MET A 379 -0.03 -3.79 18.52
N LEU A 380 -0.73 -2.69 18.20
CA LEU A 380 -1.24 -2.46 16.86
C LEU A 380 -0.06 -2.04 15.98
N ARG A 381 0.30 -2.90 15.02
CA ARG A 381 1.48 -2.76 14.16
C ARG A 381 2.83 -2.91 14.88
N SER A 382 2.89 -3.42 16.12
CA SER A 382 4.18 -3.63 16.79
C SER A 382 5.15 -4.35 15.86
N ASP A 383 6.34 -3.77 15.74
CA ASP A 383 7.39 -3.94 14.71
C ASP A 383 8.01 -5.36 14.62
N GLY A 384 7.24 -6.39 14.91
CA GLY A 384 7.68 -7.78 14.96
C GLY A 384 6.54 -8.79 14.87
N ALA A 385 5.37 -8.43 14.29
CA ALA A 385 4.23 -9.34 14.14
C ALA A 385 4.50 -10.58 13.23
N TRP A 386 5.70 -10.71 12.65
CA TRP A 386 6.21 -12.01 12.17
C TRP A 386 6.46 -13.03 13.29
N GLN A 387 6.47 -12.61 14.56
CA GLN A 387 6.53 -13.48 15.74
C GLN A 387 5.18 -14.09 16.14
N THR A 388 4.17 -14.08 15.28
CA THR A 388 2.90 -14.79 15.51
C THR A 388 3.05 -16.30 15.23
N GLY A 389 3.87 -16.95 16.06
CA GLY A 389 3.93 -18.41 16.22
C GLY A 389 3.82 -18.85 17.69
N ARG A 390 3.51 -17.92 18.62
CA ARG A 390 3.18 -18.25 20.01
C ARG A 390 1.82 -17.64 20.35
N GLN A 391 0.78 -18.44 20.14
CA GLN A 391 -0.45 -18.36 20.92
C GLN A 391 -0.36 -19.38 22.05
#